data_AF-A0A7W5BF32-F1
#
_entry.id   AF-A0A7W5BF32-F1
#
_cell.length_a   1.000
_cell.length_b   1.000
_cell.length_c   1.000
_cell.angle_alpha   90.00
_cell.angle_beta   90.00
_cell.angle_gamma   90.00
#
_symmetry.space_group_name_H-M   'P 1'
#
loop_
_entity.id
_entity.type
_entity.pdbx_description
1 polymer ?
#
loop_
_entity_poly.entity_id
_entity_poly.type
_entity_poly.pdbx_seq_one_letter_code
_entity_poly.pdbx_strand_id
1 'polypeptide(L)'
;MEEIEMAEGQADVVGLERARLAYHPLCLDTVAALEQAFDRLYRSGYAAFVAGRQTMPAPLAANRMAASMWETGYQCARCDAARTVYR
;
A
#
# COMPACT_ATOMS: atom_id res chain seq x y z
N MET A 1 -0.46 -17.86 25.29
CA MET A 1 -1.31 -17.09 24.36
C MET A 1 -0.33 -16.36 23.47
N GLU A 2 0.04 -16.97 22.34
CA GLU A 2 0.93 -16.32 21.37
C GLU A 2 0.15 -15.18 20.71
N GLU A 3 0.56 -13.94 20.98
CA GLU A 3 0.22 -12.82 20.11
C GLU A 3 0.81 -13.16 18.74
N ILE A 4 -0.06 -13.49 17.79
CA ILE A 4 0.35 -13.70 16.40
C ILE A 4 0.85 -12.35 15.92
N GLU A 5 2.16 -12.15 15.96
CA GLU A 5 2.84 -10.98 15.41
C GLU A 5 2.42 -10.88 13.94
N MET A 6 1.50 -9.96 13.65
CA MET A 6 1.03 -9.79 12.29
C MET A 6 2.20 -9.28 11.46
N ALA A 7 2.63 -10.08 10.48
CA ALA A 7 3.69 -9.68 9.56
C ALA A 7 3.39 -8.30 8.96
N GLU A 8 4.41 -7.44 8.87
CA GLU A 8 4.27 -6.09 8.31
C GLU A 8 3.59 -6.14 6.93
N GLY A 9 2.57 -5.31 6.73
CA GLY A 9 1.76 -5.28 5.49
C GLY A 9 0.64 -6.33 5.40
N GLN A 10 0.57 -7.32 6.30
CA GLN A 10 -0.50 -8.33 6.27
C GLN A 10 -1.90 -7.71 6.45
N ALA A 11 -2.03 -6.73 7.36
CA ALA A 11 -3.29 -6.04 7.60
C ALA A 11 -3.77 -5.25 6.36
N ASP A 12 -2.83 -4.66 5.60
CA ASP A 12 -3.15 -3.91 4.39
C ASP A 12 -3.62 -4.84 3.27
N VAL A 13 -2.99 -6.02 3.09
CA VAL A 13 -3.46 -7.04 2.14
C VAL A 13 -4.86 -7.52 2.49
N VAL A 14 -5.11 -7.83 3.77
CA VAL A 14 -6.44 -8.26 4.22
C VAL A 14 -7.48 -7.16 4.01
N GLY A 15 -7.13 -5.90 4.29
CA GLY A 15 -7.98 -4.74 4.05
C GLY A 15 -8.33 -4.58 2.57
N LEU A 16 -7.34 -4.72 1.69
CA LEU A 16 -7.54 -4.67 0.24
C LEU A 16 -8.44 -5.80 -0.27
N GLU A 17 -8.19 -7.05 0.12
CA GLU A 17 -9.02 -8.18 -0.33
C GLU A 17 -10.47 -8.04 0.16
N ARG A 18 -10.68 -7.57 1.39
CA ARG A 18 -12.04 -7.28 1.90
C ARG A 18 -12.74 -6.20 1.07
N ALA A 19 -12.06 -5.09 0.78
CA ALA A 19 -12.64 -4.02 -0.03
C ALA A 19 -12.93 -4.48 -1.47
N ARG A 20 -12.03 -5.29 -2.06
CA ARG A 20 -12.19 -5.87 -3.40
C ARG A 20 -13.39 -6.82 -3.47
N LEU A 21 -13.57 -7.67 -2.47
CA LEU A 21 -14.70 -8.61 -2.42
C LEU A 21 -16.05 -7.90 -2.20
N ALA A 22 -16.04 -6.78 -1.49
CA ALA A 22 -17.24 -5.97 -1.24
C ALA A 22 -17.56 -4.97 -2.37
N TYR A 23 -16.68 -4.83 -3.37
CA TYR A 23 -16.78 -3.80 -4.40
C TYR A 23 -18.06 -3.93 -5.24
N HIS A 24 -18.81 -2.85 -5.31
CA HIS A 24 -19.95 -2.71 -6.21
C HIS A 24 -19.91 -1.32 -6.87
N PRO A 25 -19.81 -1.22 -8.21
CA PRO A 25 -19.55 0.04 -8.92
C PRO A 25 -20.66 1.09 -8.74
N LEU A 26 -21.88 0.67 -8.43
CA LEU A 26 -23.01 1.56 -8.16
C LEU A 26 -23.19 1.92 -6.67
N CYS A 27 -22.34 1.39 -5.79
CA CYS A 27 -22.39 1.65 -4.35
C CYS A 27 -21.15 2.46 -3.95
N LEU A 28 -21.33 3.78 -3.79
CA LEU A 28 -20.25 4.73 -3.54
C LEU A 28 -19.39 4.38 -2.31
N ASP A 29 -20.00 3.84 -1.25
CA ASP A 29 -19.27 3.45 -0.04
C ASP A 29 -18.25 2.34 -0.31
N THR A 30 -18.58 1.39 -1.19
CA THR A 30 -17.68 0.28 -1.54
C THR A 30 -16.56 0.74 -2.47
N VAL A 31 -16.83 1.74 -3.32
CA VAL A 31 -15.81 2.41 -4.13
C VAL A 31 -14.82 3.14 -3.22
N ALA A 32 -15.34 3.96 -2.29
CA ALA A 32 -14.52 4.70 -1.34
C ALA A 32 -13.68 3.77 -0.45
N ALA A 33 -14.22 2.62 -0.04
CA ALA A 33 -13.47 1.63 0.74
C ALA A 33 -12.29 1.04 -0.06
N LEU A 34 -12.47 0.78 -1.35
CA LEU A 34 -11.42 0.30 -2.24
C LEU A 34 -10.36 1.38 -2.49
N GLU A 35 -10.78 2.61 -2.76
CA GLU A 35 -9.87 3.76 -2.91
C GLU A 35 -9.03 3.99 -1.65
N GLN A 36 -9.63 3.91 -0.46
CA GLN A 36 -8.91 4.02 0.81
C GLN A 36 -7.90 2.88 1.01
N ALA A 37 -8.21 1.66 0.57
CA ALA A 37 -7.26 0.56 0.61
C ALA A 37 -6.05 0.82 -0.31
N PHE A 38 -6.30 1.33 -1.52
CA PHE A 38 -5.24 1.73 -2.44
C PHE A 38 -4.40 2.89 -1.92
N ASP A 39 -5.00 3.93 -1.36
CA ASP A 39 -4.29 5.08 -0.80
C ASP A 39 -3.39 4.68 0.39
N ARG A 40 -3.86 3.78 1.27
CA ARG A 40 -3.02 3.23 2.36
C ARG A 40 -1.78 2.53 1.83
N LEU A 41 -1.93 1.66 0.83
CA LEU A 41 -0.81 0.93 0.20
C LEU A 41 0.17 1.88 -0.51
N TYR A 42 -0.36 2.89 -1.21
CA TYR A 42 0.46 3.94 -1.81
C TYR A 42 1.28 4.69 -0.76
N ARG A 43 0.63 5.17 0.32
CA ARG A 43 1.30 5.90 1.39
C ARG A 43 2.32 5.06 2.14
N SER A 44 2.08 3.77 2.32
CA SER A 44 3.05 2.89 2.97
C SER A 44 4.30 2.69 2.11
N GLY A 45 4.15 2.61 0.79
CA GLY A 45 5.28 2.63 -0.15
C GLY A 45 6.06 3.95 -0.13
N TYR A 46 5.34 5.07 -0.15
CA TYR A 46 5.95 6.40 -0.04
C TYR A 46 6.75 6.54 1.26
N ALA A 47 6.14 6.18 2.39
CA ALA A 47 6.76 6.24 3.72
C ALA A 47 7.96 5.29 3.84
N ALA A 48 7.92 4.13 3.19
CA ALA A 48 9.06 3.21 3.18
C ALA A 48 10.30 3.86 2.53
N PHE A 49 10.13 4.55 1.39
CA PHE A 49 11.23 5.29 0.76
C PHE A 49 11.77 6.40 1.69
N VAL A 50 10.87 7.21 2.27
CA VAL A 50 11.26 8.31 3.18
C VAL A 50 12.02 7.78 4.39
N ALA A 51 11.66 6.60 4.89
CA ALA A 51 12.34 5.91 5.97
C ALA A 51 13.63 5.18 5.54
N GLY A 52 14.00 5.21 4.26
CA GLY A 52 15.19 4.54 3.72
C GLY A 52 15.07 3.01 3.58
N ARG A 53 13.86 2.45 3.68
CA ARG A 53 13.62 1.00 3.53
C ARG A 53 13.56 0.63 2.06
N GLN A 54 14.38 -0.32 1.62
CA GLN A 54 14.46 -0.71 0.21
C GLN A 54 13.62 -1.93 -0.16
N THR A 55 13.13 -2.67 0.84
CA THR A 55 12.46 -3.96 0.64
C THR A 55 10.97 -3.83 0.90
N MET A 56 10.18 -4.30 -0.07
CA MET A 56 8.74 -4.46 0.09
C MET A 56 8.45 -5.60 1.08
N PRO A 57 7.53 -5.44 2.04
CA PRO A 57 7.10 -6.52 2.92
C PRO A 57 6.57 -7.72 2.14
N ALA A 58 6.94 -8.94 2.56
CA ALA A 58 6.60 -10.17 1.85
C ALA A 58 5.08 -10.37 1.62
N PRO A 59 4.17 -10.03 2.56
CA PRO A 59 2.74 -10.10 2.30
C PRO A 59 2.29 -9.22 1.13
N LEU A 60 2.81 -7.99 1.04
CA LEU A 60 2.50 -7.08 -0.06
C LEU A 60 3.03 -7.63 -1.39
N ALA A 61 4.26 -8.16 -1.39
CA ALA A 61 4.88 -8.75 -2.58
C ALA A 61 4.12 -9.97 -3.11
N ALA A 62 3.48 -10.74 -2.24
CA ALA A 62 2.68 -11.90 -2.62
C ALA A 62 1.32 -11.53 -3.27
N ASN A 63 0.84 -10.30 -3.10
CA ASN A 63 -0.38 -9.81 -3.73
C ASN A 63 -0.06 -8.78 -4.81
N ARG A 64 -0.26 -9.13 -6.08
CA ARG A 64 0.13 -8.28 -7.23
C ARG A 64 -0.45 -6.87 -7.17
N MET A 65 -1.69 -6.71 -6.71
CA MET A 65 -2.34 -5.40 -6.65
C MET A 65 -1.80 -4.57 -5.48
N ALA A 66 -1.56 -5.20 -4.34
CA ALA A 66 -0.90 -4.55 -3.21
C ALA A 66 0.53 -4.11 -3.57
N ALA A 67 1.31 -5.00 -4.19
CA ALA A 67 2.65 -4.72 -4.66
C ALA A 67 2.70 -3.53 -5.63
N SER A 68 1.78 -3.49 -6.61
CA SER A 68 1.73 -2.39 -7.59
C SER A 68 1.44 -1.04 -6.94
N MET A 69 0.51 -0.98 -5.98
CA MET A 69 0.18 0.28 -5.31
C MET A 69 1.31 0.77 -4.41
N TRP A 70 1.92 -0.15 -3.67
CA TRP A 70 3.09 0.15 -2.83
C TRP A 70 4.27 0.63 -3.68
N GLU A 71 4.59 -0.07 -4.77
CA GLU A 71 5.70 0.31 -5.65
C GLU A 71 5.44 1.69 -6.27
N THR A 72 4.21 1.98 -6.68
CA THR A 72 3.85 3.30 -7.21
C THR A 72 4.15 4.40 -6.18
N GLY A 73 3.75 4.22 -4.92
CA GLY A 73 4.06 5.16 -3.83
C GLY A 73 5.56 5.34 -3.59
N TYR A 74 6.29 4.23 -3.57
CA TYR A 74 7.74 4.23 -3.41
C TYR A 74 8.46 5.00 -4.54
N GLN A 75 8.07 4.75 -5.79
CA GLN A 75 8.64 5.40 -6.97
C GLN A 75 8.30 6.90 -7.01
N CYS A 76 7.08 7.28 -6.63
CA CYS A 76 6.70 8.69 -6.50
C CYS A 76 7.61 9.41 -5.50
N ALA A 77 7.80 8.85 -4.29
CA ALA A 77 8.68 9.44 -3.28
C ALA A 77 10.12 9.58 -3.78
N ARG A 78 10.61 8.59 -4.53
CA ARG A 78 11.94 8.64 -5.16
C ARG A 78 12.06 9.77 -6.18
N CYS A 79 11.04 9.96 -7.03
CA CYS A 79 10.99 11.05 -8.00
C CYS A 79 10.92 12.42 -7.33
N ASP A 80 10.14 12.56 -6.26
CA ASP A 80 10.03 13.80 -5.49
C ASP A 80 11.37 14.17 -4.84
N ALA A 81 12.04 13.20 -4.23
CA ALA A 81 13.37 13.39 -3.66
C ALA A 81 14.40 13.80 -4.72
N ALA A 82 14.39 13.16 -5.89
CA ALA A 82 15.27 13.55 -7.00
C ALA A 82 15.04 15.01 -7.43
N ARG A 83 13.79 15.47 -7.48
CA ARG A 83 13.46 16.87 -7.82
C ARG A 83 13.94 17.88 -6.78
N THR A 84 13.97 17.51 -5.50
CA THR A 84 14.50 18.39 -4.45
C THR A 84 16.02 18.57 -4.50
N VAL A 85 16.77 17.65 -5.11
CA VAL A 85 18.23 17.73 -5.25
C VAL A 85 18.68 18.74 -6.31
N TYR A 86 17.81 19.12 -7.26
CA TYR A 86 18.11 20.09 -8.32
C TYR A 86 17.62 21.51 -8.04
N ARG A 87 17.20 21.81 -6.80
CA ARG A 87 16.84 23.16 -6.34
C ARG A 87 17.93 23.72 -5.44
#